data_AF-A0A7J9CMY8-F1
#
_entry.id   AF-A0A7J9CMY8-F1
#
_cell.length_a   1.000
_cell.length_b   1.000
_cell.length_c   1.000
_cell.angle_alpha   90.00
_cell.angle_beta   90.00
_cell.angle_gamma   90.00
#
_symmetry.space_group_name_H-M   'P 1'
#
loop_
_entity.id
_entity.type
_entity.pdbx_description
1 polymer ?
#
loop_
_entity_poly.entity_id
_entity_poly.type
_entity_poly.pdbx_seq_one_letter_code
_entity_poly.pdbx_strand_id
1 'polypeptide(L)'
;MIIDDKDTLSKTRDPWRLCSLNQVEEVKLVLRLIPIWLGCLMFSAVITQLHTFFTKQGSTMLRSIGPNFQVPPAALQSLVGLTILIAVPIYDRVFVPIARKITGHPSGITMLQRIGTGLFISILNMVVAGLVETARVNTATKHGLMDAPKAVVPMSVWWLLPQYVLTGLGDVFTIVGLQE
;
A
#
# COMPACT_ATOMS: atom_id res chain seq x y z
N MET A 1 -5.69 41.17 5.90
CA MET A 1 -7.00 40.66 5.44
C MET A 1 -7.06 40.94 3.96
N ILE A 2 -7.46 39.98 3.15
CA ILE A 2 -7.82 40.22 1.75
C ILE A 2 -9.21 40.86 1.78
N ILE A 3 -9.34 42.05 1.19
CA ILE A 3 -10.56 42.87 1.21
C ILE A 3 -10.89 43.19 -0.25
N ASP A 4 -12.11 42.87 -0.67
CA ASP A 4 -12.64 43.19 -2.00
C ASP A 4 -13.46 44.50 -1.95
N ASP A 5 -13.80 45.08 -3.10
CA ASP A 5 -14.49 46.37 -3.21
C ASP A 5 -15.86 46.41 -2.49
N LYS A 6 -16.52 45.26 -2.34
CA LYS A 6 -17.76 45.15 -1.54
C LYS A 6 -17.50 45.24 -0.04
N ASP A 7 -16.33 44.80 0.43
CA ASP A 7 -15.96 44.80 1.84
C ASP A 7 -15.34 46.12 2.27
N THR A 8 -14.74 46.88 1.36
CA THR A 8 -14.31 48.27 1.61
C THR A 8 -15.50 49.21 1.81
N LEU A 9 -16.62 48.94 1.13
CA LEU A 9 -17.86 49.71 1.22
C LEU A 9 -18.76 49.31 2.41
N SER A 10 -18.55 48.13 2.99
CA SER A 10 -19.34 47.63 4.12
C SER A 10 -18.85 48.21 5.45
N LYS A 11 -19.78 48.69 6.29
CA LYS A 11 -19.47 49.12 7.66
C LYS A 11 -19.33 47.97 8.65
N THR A 12 -19.87 46.80 8.31
CA THR A 12 -19.80 45.60 9.14
C THR A 12 -18.78 44.63 8.55
N ARG A 13 -17.87 44.13 9.41
CA ARG A 13 -16.89 43.12 9.02
C ARG A 13 -17.53 41.74 9.12
N ASP A 14 -17.70 41.07 7.99
CA ASP A 14 -18.18 39.69 7.93
C ASP A 14 -16.99 38.70 8.01
N PRO A 15 -16.87 37.91 9.09
CA PRO A 15 -15.79 36.94 9.26
C PRO A 15 -15.77 35.84 8.19
N TRP A 16 -16.91 35.58 7.52
CA TRP A 16 -17.00 34.56 6.47
C TRP A 16 -16.50 35.03 5.11
N ARG A 17 -16.34 36.35 4.93
CA ARG A 17 -15.82 36.96 3.70
C ARG A 17 -14.37 37.42 3.84
N LEU A 18 -13.97 37.77 5.06
CA LEU A 18 -12.64 38.31 5.35
C LEU A 18 -11.66 37.20 5.74
N CYS A 19 -10.74 36.86 4.83
CA CYS A 19 -9.65 35.91 5.11
C CYS A 19 -8.31 36.64 5.32
N SER A 20 -7.47 36.13 6.21
CA SER A 20 -6.06 36.54 6.31
C SER A 20 -5.24 35.93 5.17
N LEU A 21 -4.08 36.53 4.86
CA LEU A 21 -3.16 35.97 3.85
C LEU A 21 -2.68 34.58 4.29
N ASN A 22 -2.38 34.41 5.58
CA ASN A 22 -1.99 33.13 6.16
C ASN A 22 -3.06 32.05 5.94
N GLN A 23 -4.34 32.35 6.17
CA GLN A 23 -5.43 31.40 5.92
C GLN A 23 -5.47 30.96 4.45
N VAL A 24 -5.26 31.90 3.51
CA VAL A 24 -5.24 31.56 2.08
C VAL A 24 -4.01 30.73 1.71
N GLU A 25 -2.86 31.02 2.30
CA GLU A 25 -1.64 30.22 2.10
C GLU A 25 -1.77 28.81 2.67
N GLU A 26 -2.36 28.66 3.84
CA GLU A 26 -2.67 27.35 4.45
C GLU A 26 -3.60 26.52 3.55
N VAL A 27 -4.69 27.11 3.05
CA VAL A 27 -5.58 26.41 2.11
C VAL A 27 -4.85 26.04 0.82
N LYS A 28 -4.02 26.93 0.27
CA LYS A 28 -3.20 26.62 -0.91
C LYS A 28 -2.25 25.45 -0.65
N LEU A 29 -1.68 25.34 0.56
CA LEU A 29 -0.83 24.20 0.94
C LEU A 29 -1.65 22.90 0.99
N VAL A 30 -2.84 22.91 1.58
CA VAL A 30 -3.74 21.74 1.60
C VAL A 30 -4.14 21.32 0.18
N LEU A 31 -4.50 22.27 -0.68
CA LEU A 31 -4.83 21.99 -2.08
C LEU A 31 -3.66 21.36 -2.85
N ARG A 32 -2.41 21.71 -2.52
CA ARG A 32 -1.21 21.08 -3.10
C ARG A 32 -0.98 19.64 -2.66
N LEU A 33 -1.59 19.20 -1.55
CA LEU A 33 -1.52 17.82 -1.08
C LEU A 33 -2.54 16.89 -1.76
N ILE A 34 -3.62 17.44 -2.33
CA ILE A 34 -4.67 16.66 -3.00
C ILE A 34 -4.13 15.71 -4.07
N PRO A 35 -3.24 16.13 -4.99
CA PRO A 35 -2.71 15.23 -6.01
C PRO A 35 -1.91 14.05 -5.43
N ILE A 36 -1.16 14.29 -4.35
CA ILE A 36 -0.40 13.24 -3.66
C ILE A 36 -1.37 12.24 -3.02
N TRP A 37 -2.39 12.75 -2.33
CA TRP A 37 -3.43 11.92 -1.73
C TRP A 37 -4.18 11.06 -2.76
N LEU A 38 -4.54 11.65 -3.91
CA LEU A 38 -5.16 10.91 -5.02
C LEU A 38 -4.25 9.79 -5.55
N GLY A 39 -2.93 10.04 -5.66
CA GLY A 39 -1.96 9.01 -6.04
C GLY A 39 -1.92 7.83 -5.06
N CYS A 40 -2.09 8.10 -3.77
CA CYS A 40 -2.13 7.06 -2.73
C CYS A 40 -3.41 6.21 -2.77
N LEU A 41 -4.49 6.62 -3.44
CA LEU A 41 -5.71 5.79 -3.56
C LEU A 41 -5.45 4.45 -4.25
N MET A 42 -4.53 4.42 -5.22
CA MET A 42 -4.14 3.19 -5.90
C MET A 42 -3.48 2.19 -4.95
N PHE A 43 -2.70 2.68 -3.98
CA PHE A 43 -2.12 1.83 -2.95
C PHE A 43 -3.22 1.16 -2.11
N SER A 44 -4.23 1.92 -1.68
CA SER A 44 -5.38 1.38 -0.93
C SER A 44 -6.13 0.30 -1.72
N ALA A 45 -6.28 0.49 -3.04
CA ALA A 45 -6.89 -0.52 -3.91
C ALA A 45 -6.09 -1.83 -3.94
N VAL A 46 -4.75 -1.74 -3.96
CA VAL A 46 -3.84 -2.90 -3.88
C VAL A 46 -3.95 -3.59 -2.52
N ILE A 47 -3.91 -2.84 -1.42
CA ILE A 47 -4.03 -3.41 -0.06
C ILE A 47 -5.39 -4.10 0.14
N THR A 48 -6.47 -3.60 -0.47
CA THR A 48 -7.78 -4.26 -0.39
C THR A 48 -7.76 -5.69 -0.98
N GLN A 49 -6.91 -5.96 -1.99
CA GLN A 49 -6.76 -7.30 -2.58
C GLN A 49 -6.20 -8.31 -1.58
N LEU A 50 -5.33 -7.87 -0.66
CA LEU A 50 -4.73 -8.71 0.39
C LEU A 50 -5.81 -9.39 1.24
N HIS A 51 -6.80 -8.62 1.68
CA HIS A 51 -7.86 -9.11 2.56
C HIS A 51 -8.92 -9.90 1.81
N THR A 52 -9.08 -9.65 0.50
CA THR A 52 -10.16 -10.20 -0.31
C THR A 52 -9.65 -11.24 -1.31
N PHE A 53 -9.19 -10.79 -2.47
CA PHE A 53 -8.80 -11.64 -3.60
C PHE A 53 -7.72 -12.66 -3.23
N PHE A 54 -6.67 -12.28 -2.51
CA PHE A 54 -5.60 -13.22 -2.14
C PHE A 54 -6.09 -14.33 -1.22
N THR A 55 -6.99 -14.01 -0.29
CA THR A 55 -7.65 -15.01 0.57
C THR A 55 -8.49 -15.99 -0.27
N LYS A 56 -9.23 -15.49 -1.26
CA LYS A 56 -10.03 -16.32 -2.17
C LYS A 56 -9.16 -17.17 -3.08
N GLN A 57 -8.12 -16.59 -3.66
CA GLN A 57 -7.13 -17.29 -4.47
C GLN A 57 -6.52 -18.45 -3.68
N GLY A 58 -5.99 -18.19 -2.48
CA GLY A 58 -5.42 -19.20 -1.61
C GLY A 58 -6.41 -20.28 -1.18
N SER A 59 -7.70 -19.96 -1.05
CA SER A 59 -8.73 -20.96 -0.71
C SER A 59 -8.90 -22.05 -1.78
N THR A 60 -8.55 -21.75 -3.03
CA THR A 60 -8.60 -22.68 -4.16
C THR A 60 -7.29 -23.44 -4.41
N MET A 61 -6.26 -23.20 -3.58
CA MET A 61 -4.94 -23.81 -3.73
C MET A 61 -4.71 -24.94 -2.74
N LEU A 62 -3.68 -25.76 -2.97
CA LEU A 62 -3.27 -26.81 -2.05
C LEU A 62 -2.61 -26.18 -0.80
N ARG A 63 -3.29 -26.33 0.34
CA ARG A 63 -2.94 -25.70 1.63
C ARG A 63 -2.34 -26.66 2.66
N SER A 64 -2.06 -27.91 2.27
CA SER A 64 -1.51 -28.90 3.19
C SER A 64 -0.04 -28.61 3.52
N ILE A 65 0.30 -28.61 4.80
CA ILE A 65 1.67 -28.70 5.30
C ILE A 65 1.83 -30.08 5.90
N GLY A 66 2.58 -30.94 5.22
CA GLY A 66 2.66 -32.36 5.59
C GLY A 66 1.32 -33.09 5.44
N PRO A 67 1.14 -34.23 6.13
CA PRO A 67 0.01 -35.12 5.89
C PRO A 67 -1.31 -34.68 6.55
N ASN A 68 -1.27 -33.98 7.69
CA ASN A 68 -2.45 -33.79 8.54
C ASN A 68 -2.83 -32.32 8.82
N PHE A 69 -2.04 -31.35 8.35
CA PHE A 69 -2.29 -29.94 8.65
C PHE A 69 -2.67 -29.19 7.39
N GLN A 70 -3.81 -28.48 7.43
CA GLN A 70 -4.22 -27.56 6.37
C GLN A 70 -4.23 -26.13 6.89
N VAL A 71 -3.46 -25.27 6.23
CA VAL A 71 -3.38 -23.86 6.58
C VAL A 71 -4.70 -23.16 6.22
N PRO A 72 -5.31 -22.38 7.13
CA PRO A 72 -6.41 -21.50 6.77
C PRO A 72 -5.93 -20.42 5.78
N PRO A 73 -6.64 -20.14 4.68
CA PRO A 73 -6.18 -19.15 3.68
C PRO A 73 -5.95 -17.76 4.29
N ALA A 74 -6.82 -17.35 5.22
CA ALA A 74 -6.69 -16.07 5.91
C ALA A 74 -5.44 -15.99 6.81
N ALA A 75 -4.92 -17.12 7.29
CA ALA A 75 -3.71 -17.14 8.12
C ALA A 75 -2.47 -16.67 7.34
N LEU A 76 -2.48 -16.73 6.01
CA LEU A 76 -1.39 -16.20 5.17
C LEU A 76 -1.22 -14.68 5.31
N GLN A 77 -2.26 -13.96 5.72
CA GLN A 77 -2.16 -12.52 5.99
C GLN A 77 -1.16 -12.22 7.12
N SER A 78 -0.91 -13.17 8.04
CA SER A 78 0.12 -13.03 9.06
C SER A 78 1.54 -12.88 8.50
N LEU A 79 1.79 -13.35 7.26
CA LEU A 79 3.07 -13.17 6.57
C LEU A 79 3.38 -11.69 6.32
N VAL A 80 2.35 -10.85 6.12
CA VAL A 80 2.53 -9.39 6.00
C VAL A 80 3.06 -8.82 7.31
N GLY A 81 2.41 -9.17 8.43
CA GLY A 81 2.84 -8.74 9.76
C GLY A 81 4.26 -9.21 10.10
N LEU A 82 4.60 -10.45 9.78
CA LEU A 82 5.97 -10.98 9.93
C LEU A 82 6.98 -10.20 9.07
N THR A 83 6.61 -9.88 7.83
CA THR A 83 7.45 -9.09 6.94
C THR A 83 7.69 -7.70 7.51
N ILE A 84 6.65 -7.03 8.00
CA ILE A 84 6.76 -5.70 8.63
C ILE A 84 7.65 -5.76 9.88
N LEU A 85 7.44 -6.77 10.75
CA LEU A 85 8.23 -6.97 11.97
C LEU A 85 9.73 -7.14 11.69
N ILE A 86 10.09 -7.74 10.56
CA ILE A 86 11.48 -7.92 10.13
C ILE A 86 11.99 -6.66 9.40
N ALA A 87 11.18 -6.09 8.52
CA ALA A 87 11.57 -4.99 7.65
C ALA A 87 11.75 -3.66 8.40
N VAL A 88 10.93 -3.36 9.42
CA VAL A 88 11.02 -2.10 10.19
C VAL A 88 12.37 -1.97 10.92
N PRO A 89 12.84 -2.97 11.70
CA PRO A 89 14.16 -2.90 12.32
C PRO A 89 15.30 -2.76 11.30
N ILE A 90 15.21 -3.46 10.15
CA ILE A 90 16.20 -3.34 9.06
C ILE A 90 16.19 -1.93 8.50
N TYR A 91 15.01 -1.35 8.28
CA TYR A 91 14.86 0.01 7.80
C TYR A 91 15.52 0.99 8.77
N ASP A 92 15.15 0.96 10.05
CA ASP A 92 15.61 1.92 11.05
C ASP A 92 17.10 1.75 11.40
N ARG A 93 17.59 0.52 11.52
CA ARG A 93 18.95 0.24 11.99
C ARG A 93 19.99 0.14 10.89
N VAL A 94 19.58 -0.15 9.66
CA VAL A 94 20.51 -0.34 8.53
C VAL A 94 20.30 0.71 7.47
N PHE A 95 19.07 0.85 6.95
CA PHE A 95 18.81 1.75 5.84
C PHE A 95 18.94 3.22 6.22
N VAL A 96 18.27 3.67 7.30
CA VAL A 96 18.30 5.08 7.76
C VAL A 96 19.71 5.59 8.03
N PRO A 97 20.60 4.92 8.80
CA PRO A 97 21.94 5.44 9.05
C PRO A 97 22.80 5.50 7.79
N ILE A 98 22.67 4.53 6.87
CA ILE A 98 23.37 4.55 5.59
C ILE A 98 22.86 5.70 4.72
N ALA A 99 21.54 5.81 4.58
CA ALA A 99 20.90 6.87 3.79
C ALA A 99 21.28 8.25 4.35
N ARG A 100 21.22 8.44 5.67
CA ARG A 100 21.62 9.69 6.33
C ARG A 100 23.08 10.06 6.07
N LYS A 101 23.99 9.08 5.99
CA LYS A 101 25.40 9.32 5.67
C LYS A 101 25.59 9.80 4.23
N ILE A 102 24.72 9.40 3.31
CA ILE A 102 24.79 9.74 1.89
C ILE A 102 24.03 11.04 1.59
N THR A 103 22.81 11.20 2.11
CA THR A 103 21.91 12.32 1.79
C THR A 103 22.07 13.50 2.73
N GLY A 104 22.65 13.31 3.93
CA GLY A 104 22.68 14.31 5.00
C GLY A 104 21.32 14.60 5.65
N HIS A 105 20.25 13.91 5.25
CA HIS A 105 18.90 14.14 5.78
C HIS A 105 18.70 13.41 7.12
N PRO A 106 18.05 14.03 8.13
CA PRO A 106 17.88 13.42 9.46
C PRO A 106 17.12 12.09 9.42
N SER A 107 16.11 11.96 8.55
CA SER A 107 15.33 10.74 8.32
C SER A 107 15.91 9.82 7.22
N GLY A 108 17.12 10.11 6.71
CA GLY A 108 17.77 9.36 5.64
C GLY A 108 17.25 9.69 4.23
N ILE A 109 15.95 9.61 3.99
CA ILE A 109 15.31 10.00 2.72
C ILE A 109 14.09 10.89 2.97
N THR A 110 13.62 11.60 1.95
CA THR A 110 12.44 12.47 2.10
C THR A 110 11.16 11.64 2.20
N MET A 111 10.14 12.22 2.81
CA MET A 111 8.82 11.61 2.97
C MET A 111 8.19 11.20 1.65
N LEU A 112 8.27 12.09 0.64
CA LEU A 112 7.75 11.81 -0.69
C LEU A 112 8.51 10.67 -1.40
N GLN A 113 9.82 10.53 -1.15
CA GLN A 113 10.60 9.40 -1.68
C GLN A 113 10.19 8.07 -1.03
N ARG A 114 9.88 8.06 0.26
CA ARG A 114 9.37 6.86 0.96
C ARG A 114 8.03 6.43 0.36
N ILE A 115 7.08 7.37 0.27
CA ILE A 115 5.77 7.12 -0.35
C ILE A 115 5.93 6.62 -1.79
N GLY A 116 6.75 7.30 -2.61
CA GLY A 116 7.01 6.89 -3.99
C GLY A 116 7.61 5.50 -4.12
N THR A 117 8.53 5.13 -3.22
CA THR A 117 9.13 3.78 -3.17
C THR A 117 8.08 2.72 -2.84
N GLY A 118 7.22 2.99 -1.86
CA GLY A 118 6.13 2.08 -1.50
C GLY A 118 5.09 1.91 -2.61
N LEU A 119 4.74 2.99 -3.31
CA LEU A 119 3.90 2.93 -4.51
C LEU A 119 4.54 2.09 -5.62
N PHE A 120 5.83 2.25 -5.87
CA PHE A 120 6.54 1.43 -6.84
C PHE A 120 6.54 -0.07 -6.47
N ILE A 121 6.78 -0.39 -5.20
CA ILE A 121 6.70 -1.78 -4.69
C ILE A 121 5.29 -2.34 -4.88
N SER A 122 4.24 -1.54 -4.70
CA SER A 122 2.85 -1.99 -4.90
C SER A 122 2.55 -2.36 -6.36
N ILE A 123 3.16 -1.66 -7.34
CA ILE A 123 3.07 -2.02 -8.75
C ILE A 123 3.74 -3.38 -8.99
N LEU A 124 4.96 -3.56 -8.48
CA LEU A 124 5.67 -4.85 -8.58
C LEU A 124 4.88 -5.98 -7.94
N ASN A 125 4.24 -5.73 -6.79
CA ASN A 125 3.36 -6.68 -6.13
C ASN A 125 2.20 -7.13 -7.03
N MET A 126 1.53 -6.21 -7.72
CA MET A 126 0.44 -6.56 -8.65
C MET A 126 0.93 -7.30 -9.89
N VAL A 127 2.12 -6.99 -10.39
CA VAL A 127 2.75 -7.78 -11.47
C VAL A 127 2.98 -9.21 -11.00
N VAL A 128 3.57 -9.41 -9.83
CA VAL A 128 3.82 -10.74 -9.25
C VAL A 128 2.51 -11.49 -9.01
N ALA A 129 1.50 -10.83 -8.44
CA ALA A 129 0.18 -11.45 -8.23
C ALA A 129 -0.47 -11.89 -9.55
N GLY A 130 -0.37 -11.07 -10.60
CA GLY A 130 -0.85 -11.42 -11.94
C GLY A 130 -0.12 -12.62 -12.54
N LEU A 131 1.20 -12.71 -12.37
CA LEU A 131 1.99 -13.86 -12.81
C LEU A 131 1.60 -15.14 -12.07
N VAL A 132 1.45 -15.08 -10.75
CA VAL A 132 1.02 -16.21 -9.92
C VAL A 132 -0.39 -16.67 -10.31
N GLU A 133 -1.30 -15.73 -10.55
CA GLU A 133 -2.66 -16.07 -10.99
C GLU A 133 -2.67 -16.69 -12.38
N THR A 134 -1.85 -16.18 -13.30
CA THR A 134 -1.69 -16.76 -14.64
C THR A 134 -1.19 -18.21 -14.54
N ALA A 135 -0.22 -18.48 -13.67
CA ALA A 135 0.26 -19.84 -13.42
C ALA A 135 -0.83 -20.75 -12.82
N ARG A 136 -1.64 -20.23 -11.90
CA ARG A 136 -2.76 -20.94 -11.28
C ARG A 136 -3.83 -21.31 -12.31
N VAL A 137 -4.25 -20.34 -13.12
CA VAL A 137 -5.25 -20.54 -14.19
C VAL A 137 -4.75 -21.56 -15.20
N ASN A 138 -3.51 -21.44 -15.67
CA ASN A 138 -2.92 -22.41 -16.59
C ASN A 138 -2.90 -23.84 -16.01
N THR A 139 -2.62 -23.97 -14.71
CA THR A 139 -2.65 -25.27 -14.03
C THR A 139 -4.08 -25.82 -13.94
N ALA A 140 -5.06 -24.97 -13.63
CA ALA A 140 -6.48 -25.35 -13.61
C ALA A 140 -6.96 -25.80 -14.99
N THR A 141 -6.57 -25.11 -16.06
CA THR A 141 -6.89 -25.48 -17.45
C THR A 141 -6.32 -26.84 -17.82
N LYS A 142 -5.04 -27.10 -17.51
CA LYS A 142 -4.38 -28.39 -17.80
C LYS A 142 -5.05 -29.58 -17.09
N HIS A 143 -5.66 -29.35 -15.93
CA HIS A 143 -6.36 -30.39 -15.17
C HIS A 143 -7.86 -30.43 -15.45
N GLY A 144 -8.38 -29.65 -16.41
CA GLY A 144 -9.81 -29.61 -16.74
C GLY A 144 -10.68 -29.05 -15.60
N LEU A 145 -10.12 -28.24 -14.70
CA LEU A 145 -10.80 -27.75 -13.49
C LEU A 145 -11.48 -26.38 -13.68
N MET A 146 -11.56 -25.87 -14.92
CA MET A 146 -12.08 -24.53 -15.22
C MET A 146 -13.57 -24.38 -14.91
N ASP A 147 -14.35 -25.44 -15.12
CA ASP A 147 -15.80 -25.43 -14.91
C ASP A 147 -16.20 -25.84 -13.48
N ALA A 148 -15.23 -26.07 -12.59
CA ALA A 148 -15.44 -26.53 -11.22
C ALA A 148 -15.09 -25.42 -10.21
N PRO A 149 -16.04 -24.52 -9.85
CA PRO A 149 -15.78 -23.34 -9.02
C PRO A 149 -15.32 -23.65 -7.58
N LYS A 150 -15.47 -24.91 -7.12
CA LYS A 150 -15.02 -25.37 -5.79
C LYS A 150 -13.80 -26.31 -5.86
N ALA A 151 -13.25 -26.56 -7.04
CA ALA A 151 -12.12 -27.46 -7.18
C ALA A 151 -10.85 -26.83 -6.59
N VAL A 152 -10.04 -27.67 -5.94
CA VAL A 152 -8.71 -27.30 -5.48
C VAL A 152 -7.75 -27.49 -6.64
N VAL A 153 -7.12 -26.42 -7.07
CA VAL A 153 -6.07 -26.44 -8.09
C VAL A 153 -4.84 -27.09 -7.47
N PRO A 154 -4.19 -28.06 -8.15
CA PRO A 154 -2.99 -28.75 -7.65
C PRO A 154 -1.76 -27.84 -7.76
N MET A 155 -1.80 -26.71 -7.07
CA MET A 155 -0.76 -25.70 -6.96
C MET A 155 -0.60 -25.34 -5.49
N SER A 156 0.64 -25.34 -4.99
CA SER A 156 0.90 -25.07 -3.58
C SER A 156 0.62 -23.61 -3.23
N VAL A 157 -0.02 -23.39 -2.09
CA VAL A 157 -0.35 -22.05 -1.58
C VAL A 157 0.88 -21.17 -1.33
N TRP A 158 2.07 -21.76 -1.18
CA TRP A 158 3.34 -21.04 -0.99
C TRP A 158 3.76 -20.17 -2.18
N TRP A 159 3.19 -20.40 -3.36
CA TRP A 159 3.35 -19.49 -4.50
C TRP A 159 2.82 -18.07 -4.24
N LEU A 160 1.95 -17.90 -3.24
CA LEU A 160 1.46 -16.58 -2.81
C LEU A 160 2.48 -15.85 -1.92
N LEU A 161 3.50 -16.52 -1.41
CA LEU A 161 4.46 -15.91 -0.48
C LEU A 161 5.13 -14.63 -1.02
N PRO A 162 5.57 -14.55 -2.30
CA PRO A 162 6.17 -13.34 -2.85
C PRO A 162 5.24 -12.12 -2.82
N GLN A 163 3.96 -12.26 -3.17
CA GLN A 163 2.99 -11.15 -3.13
C GLN A 163 2.68 -10.72 -1.69
N TYR A 164 2.61 -11.64 -0.72
CA TYR A 164 2.44 -11.26 0.69
C TYR A 164 3.66 -10.51 1.24
N VAL A 165 4.88 -10.92 0.90
CA VAL A 165 6.12 -10.24 1.30
C VAL A 165 6.22 -8.85 0.66
N LEU A 166 5.99 -8.74 -0.65
CA LEU A 166 6.02 -7.45 -1.34
C LEU A 166 4.95 -6.48 -0.80
N THR A 167 3.78 -6.98 -0.43
CA THR A 167 2.74 -6.18 0.23
C THR A 167 3.27 -5.62 1.56
N GLY A 168 3.86 -6.45 2.42
CA GLY A 168 4.41 -6.00 3.70
C GLY A 168 5.56 -5.00 3.55
N LEU A 169 6.44 -5.19 2.55
CA LEU A 169 7.48 -4.21 2.24
C LEU A 169 6.87 -2.87 1.77
N GLY A 170 5.88 -2.92 0.87
CA GLY A 170 5.17 -1.73 0.39
C GLY A 170 4.49 -0.95 1.52
N ASP A 171 3.90 -1.66 2.49
CA ASP A 171 3.31 -1.07 3.69
C ASP A 171 4.33 -0.29 4.52
N VAL A 172 5.52 -0.87 4.79
CA VAL A 172 6.56 -0.19 5.58
C VAL A 172 6.98 1.13 4.93
N PHE A 173 7.14 1.18 3.61
CA PHE A 173 7.56 2.42 2.94
C PHE A 173 6.41 3.42 2.78
N THR A 174 5.18 2.97 2.53
CA THR A 174 4.05 3.86 2.25
C THR A 174 3.40 4.38 3.54
N ILE A 175 3.07 3.49 4.49
CA ILE A 175 2.33 3.88 5.70
C ILE A 175 3.22 4.70 6.64
N VAL A 176 4.48 4.31 6.83
CA VAL A 176 5.40 5.10 7.67
C VAL A 176 5.63 6.49 7.05
N GLY A 177 5.73 6.57 5.72
CA GLY A 177 5.84 7.85 5.00
C GLY A 177 4.57 8.72 5.02
N LEU A 178 3.41 8.14 5.30
CA LEU A 178 2.13 8.87 5.45
C LEU A 178 1.84 9.27 6.91
N GLN A 179 2.48 8.62 7.88
CA GLN A 179 2.26 8.83 9.32
C GLN A 179 3.22 9.82 9.96
N GLU A 180 4.44 9.94 9.44
CA GLU A 180 5.39 11.03 9.76
C GLU A 180 4.95 12.36 9.11
#